data_AF-A0A6N6KQG8-F1
#
_entry.id   AF-A0A6N6KQG8-F1
#
_cell.length_a   1.000
_cell.length_b   1.000
_cell.length_c   1.000
_cell.angle_alpha   90.00
_cell.angle_beta   90.00
_cell.angle_gamma   90.00
#
_symmetry.space_group_name_H-M   'P 1'
#
loop_
_entity.id
_entity.type
_entity.pdbx_description
1 polymer ?
#
loop_
_entity_poly.entity_id
_entity_poly.type
_entity_poly.pdbx_seq_one_letter_code
_entity_poly.pdbx_strand_id
1 'polypeptide(L)'
;MSQPEIILKGRLDGRQRNRLKSLLNMMYKPSELAEEVGFRKRQIYRVYIPLGMPHERDHRRHIWINGIEFKEWIEQTYPKVKLKSDQSFCLTCKQAVDIINPKEKHSGVMSYLLSSCPNCGRKLTRIIENDRGKIDKQE
;
A
#
# COMPACT_ATOMS: atom_id res chain seq x y z
N MET A 1 -5.84 0.89 -24.37
CA MET A 1 -5.36 1.59 -23.16
C MET A 1 -4.70 0.55 -22.27
N SER A 2 -3.37 0.48 -22.24
CA SER A 2 -2.66 -0.46 -21.35
C SER A 2 -2.81 0.06 -19.92
N GLN A 3 -3.30 -0.76 -19.00
CA GLN A 3 -3.28 -0.40 -17.59
C GLN A 3 -1.81 -0.28 -17.14
N PRO A 4 -1.44 0.71 -16.32
CA PRO A 4 -0.09 0.85 -15.83
C PRO A 4 0.31 -0.39 -15.03
N GLU A 5 1.47 -0.95 -15.34
CA GLU A 5 2.00 -2.11 -14.64
C GLU A 5 2.21 -1.79 -13.15
N ILE A 6 1.50 -2.50 -12.27
CA ILE A 6 1.57 -2.22 -10.83
C ILE A 6 2.89 -2.74 -10.26
N ILE A 7 3.73 -1.82 -9.79
CA ILE A 7 4.92 -2.13 -9.00
C ILE A 7 4.48 -2.57 -7.60
N LEU A 8 4.77 -3.83 -7.26
CA LEU A 8 4.50 -4.38 -5.92
C LEU A 8 5.73 -4.43 -5.03
N LYS A 9 6.93 -4.49 -5.61
CA LYS A 9 8.18 -4.54 -4.84
C LYS A 9 8.32 -3.23 -4.07
N GLY A 10 8.53 -3.32 -2.76
CA GLY A 10 8.72 -2.13 -1.93
C GLY A 10 7.42 -1.44 -1.49
N ARG A 11 6.24 -1.98 -1.83
CA ARG A 11 4.97 -1.43 -1.38
C ARG A 11 4.84 -1.52 0.14
N LEU A 12 4.53 -0.39 0.76
CA LEU A 12 4.31 -0.29 2.21
C LEU A 12 2.95 -0.88 2.62
N ASP A 13 2.92 -1.52 3.79
CA ASP A 13 1.68 -1.96 4.43
C ASP A 13 0.90 -0.79 5.07
N GLY A 14 -0.28 -1.08 5.64
CA GLY A 14 -1.13 -0.05 6.24
C GLY A 14 -0.48 0.67 7.43
N ARG A 15 0.27 -0.05 8.27
CA ARG A 15 0.95 0.52 9.45
C ARG A 15 2.10 1.41 9.00
N GLN A 16 2.91 0.93 8.06
CA GLN A 16 4.02 1.68 7.48
C GLN A 16 3.52 2.93 6.75
N ARG A 17 2.43 2.85 5.98
CA ARG A 17 1.83 4.04 5.34
C ARG A 17 1.29 5.05 6.35
N ASN A 18 0.81 4.62 7.51
CA ASN A 18 0.41 5.56 8.56
C ASN A 18 1.63 6.26 9.17
N ARG A 19 2.71 5.53 9.45
CA ARG A 19 3.98 6.11 9.94
C ARG A 19 4.62 7.06 8.94
N LEU A 20 4.50 6.78 7.63
CA LEU A 20 4.97 7.65 6.55
C LEU A 20 4.39 9.08 6.65
N LYS A 21 3.17 9.25 7.16
CA LYS A 21 2.54 10.56 7.32
C LYS A 21 3.22 11.44 8.37
N SER A 22 3.98 10.83 9.28
CA SER A 22 4.67 11.49 10.38
C SER A 22 6.09 11.91 10.03
N LEU A 23 6.57 11.62 8.81
CA LEU A 23 7.88 12.09 8.36
C LEU A 23 7.91 13.62 8.28
N LEU A 24 9.01 14.19 8.77
CA LEU A 24 9.23 15.63 8.80
C LEU A 24 9.98 16.10 7.55
N ASN A 25 9.95 17.41 7.30
CA ASN A 25 10.77 18.05 6.28
C ASN A 25 12.24 18.14 6.72
N MET A 26 12.93 17.00 6.77
CA MET A 26 14.33 16.92 7.15
C MET A 26 15.03 15.76 6.44
N MET A 27 16.36 15.79 6.48
CA MET A 27 17.19 14.74 5.90
C MET A 27 17.35 13.57 6.87
N TYR A 28 17.04 12.38 6.37
CA TYR A 28 17.20 11.11 7.05
C TYR A 28 18.31 10.29 6.41
N LYS A 29 19.08 9.58 7.23
CA LYS A 29 19.89 8.46 6.75
C LYS A 29 18.99 7.27 6.41
N PRO A 30 19.45 6.34 5.56
CA PRO A 30 18.69 5.14 5.23
C PRO A 30 18.31 4.26 6.43
N SER A 31 19.09 4.25 7.52
CA SER A 31 18.74 3.53 8.74
C SER A 31 17.61 4.22 9.50
N GLU A 32 17.71 5.54 9.67
CA GLU A 32 16.73 6.36 10.40
C GLU A 32 15.38 6.30 9.70
N LEU A 33 15.35 6.53 8.38
CA LEU A 33 14.11 6.45 7.60
C LEU A 33 13.44 5.06 7.68
N ALA A 34 14.26 4.01 7.64
CA ALA A 34 13.78 2.63 7.72
C ALA A 34 13.15 2.33 9.08
N GLU A 35 13.75 2.83 10.16
CA GLU A 35 13.24 2.70 11.52
C GLU A 35 11.94 3.49 11.71
N GLU A 36 11.92 4.76 11.26
CA GLU A 36 10.78 5.67 11.36
C GLU A 36 9.54 5.17 10.62
N VAL A 37 9.71 4.56 9.45
CA VAL A 37 8.58 4.03 8.68
C VAL A 37 8.29 2.56 9.05
N GLY A 38 9.29 1.81 9.51
CA GLY A 38 9.16 0.42 9.91
C GLY A 38 9.36 -0.60 8.78
N PHE A 39 10.32 -0.35 7.89
CA PHE A 39 10.77 -1.31 6.88
C PHE A 39 12.27 -1.62 7.04
N ARG A 40 12.80 -2.59 6.30
CA ARG A 40 14.24 -2.93 6.38
C ARG A 40 15.06 -1.94 5.56
N LYS A 41 16.17 -1.41 6.11
CA LYS A 41 17.14 -0.56 5.39
C LYS A 41 17.51 -1.09 3.99
N ARG A 42 17.64 -2.42 3.83
CA ARG A 42 17.92 -3.08 2.53
C ARG A 42 16.92 -2.70 1.42
N GLN A 43 15.67 -2.41 1.77
CA GLN A 43 14.61 -2.00 0.84
C GLN A 43 14.94 -0.69 0.13
N ILE A 44 15.56 0.28 0.83
CA ILE A 44 16.03 1.53 0.23
C ILE A 44 17.02 1.23 -0.89
N TYR A 45 18.07 0.47 -0.58
CA TYR A 45 19.16 0.21 -1.52
C TYR A 45 18.78 -0.69 -2.69
N ARG A 46 17.97 -1.74 -2.44
CA ARG A 46 17.67 -2.76 -3.47
C ARG A 46 16.41 -2.48 -4.26
N VAL A 47 15.53 -1.61 -3.75
CA VAL A 47 14.23 -1.36 -4.37
C VAL A 47 14.06 0.11 -4.67
N TYR A 48 14.14 0.98 -3.67
CA TYR A 48 13.78 2.39 -3.87
C TYR A 48 14.78 3.17 -4.71
N ILE A 49 16.09 3.05 -4.45
CA ILE A 49 17.12 3.72 -5.25
C ILE A 49 17.07 3.27 -6.73
N PRO A 50 17.02 1.96 -7.05
CA PRO A 50 16.85 1.51 -8.44
C PRO A 50 15.56 1.99 -9.11
N LEU A 51 14.51 2.30 -8.34
CA LEU A 51 13.25 2.85 -8.83
C LEU A 51 13.24 4.39 -8.93
N GLY A 52 14.38 5.05 -8.71
CA GLY A 52 14.49 6.50 -8.86
C GLY A 52 13.99 7.31 -7.66
N MET A 53 14.02 6.74 -6.45
CA MET A 53 13.66 7.46 -5.22
C MET A 53 14.58 8.68 -5.01
N PRO A 54 14.02 9.88 -4.72
CA PRO A 54 14.79 11.10 -4.53
C PRO A 54 15.73 10.97 -3.33
N HIS A 55 17.01 11.21 -3.58
CA HIS A 55 18.04 11.17 -2.57
C HIS A 55 19.24 12.00 -3.00
N GLU A 56 19.97 12.50 -2.02
CA GLU A 56 21.23 13.19 -2.22
C GLU A 56 22.40 12.32 -1.76
N ARG A 57 23.58 12.63 -2.29
CA ARG A 57 24.83 12.05 -1.82
C ARG A 57 25.76 13.15 -1.36
N ASP A 58 26.27 13.03 -0.15
CA ASP A 58 27.28 13.96 0.35
C ASP A 58 28.66 13.68 -0.29
N HIS A 59 29.64 14.53 0.05
CA HIS A 59 31.03 14.40 -0.38
C HIS A 59 31.70 13.07 0.01
N ARG A 60 31.18 12.37 1.04
CA ARG A 60 31.65 11.05 1.49
C ARG A 60 30.81 9.91 0.90
N ARG A 61 29.92 10.22 -0.04
CA ARG A 61 28.99 9.31 -0.70
C ARG A 61 27.95 8.70 0.25
N HIS A 62 27.67 9.32 1.40
CA HIS A 62 26.53 8.92 2.21
C HIS A 62 25.23 9.39 1.56
N ILE A 63 24.20 8.55 1.67
CA ILE A 63 22.87 8.85 1.15
C ILE A 63 22.07 9.60 2.19
N TRP A 64 21.42 10.67 1.75
CA TRP A 64 20.49 11.47 2.53
C TRP A 64 19.15 11.54 1.80
N ILE A 65 18.06 11.40 2.54
CA ILE A 65 16.71 11.28 1.99
C ILE A 65 15.82 12.30 2.70
N ASN A 66 15.21 13.23 1.97
CA ASN A 66 14.23 14.13 2.56
C ASN A 66 12.92 13.37 2.87
N GLY A 67 12.39 13.54 4.09
CA GLY A 67 11.19 12.83 4.52
C GLY A 67 9.92 13.14 3.71
N ILE A 68 9.72 14.40 3.32
CA ILE A 68 8.56 14.82 2.51
C ILE A 68 8.69 14.31 1.09
N GLU A 69 9.85 14.50 0.46
CA GLU A 69 10.10 14.01 -0.91
C GLU A 69 9.93 12.49 -0.99
N PHE A 70 10.43 11.76 0.01
CA PHE A 70 10.23 10.32 0.08
C PHE A 70 8.75 9.95 0.19
N LYS A 71 7.98 10.65 1.02
CA LYS A 71 6.53 10.42 1.15
C LYS A 71 5.82 10.65 -0.18
N GLU A 72 6.09 11.76 -0.85
CA GLU A 72 5.49 12.10 -2.14
C GLU A 72 5.84 11.07 -3.20
N TRP A 73 7.12 10.68 -3.27
CA TRP A 73 7.58 9.65 -4.17
C TRP A 73 6.88 8.30 -3.93
N ILE A 74 6.69 7.90 -2.66
CA ILE A 74 5.93 6.67 -2.33
C ILE A 74 4.47 6.77 -2.79
N GLU A 75 3.83 7.92 -2.63
CA GLU A 75 2.42 8.10 -3.02
C GLU A 75 2.23 8.06 -4.54
N GLN A 76 3.18 8.62 -5.29
CA GLN A 76 3.23 8.58 -6.75
C GLN A 76 3.58 7.19 -7.29
N THR A 77 4.57 6.53 -6.69
CA THR A 77 5.05 5.20 -7.13
C THR A 77 4.05 4.09 -6.79
N TYR A 78 3.37 4.19 -5.65
CA TYR A 78 2.41 3.19 -5.16
C TYR A 78 1.02 3.80 -4.94
N PRO A 79 0.34 4.21 -6.03
CA PRO A 79 -0.95 4.85 -5.95
C PRO A 79 -1.98 3.89 -5.35
N LYS A 80 -2.90 4.46 -4.57
CA LYS A 80 -4.07 3.71 -4.10
C LYS A 80 -5.02 3.51 -5.27
N VAL A 81 -5.25 2.25 -5.64
CA VAL A 81 -6.30 1.89 -6.58
C VAL A 81 -7.64 2.14 -5.88
N LYS A 82 -8.43 3.09 -6.39
CA LYS A 82 -9.80 3.30 -5.94
C LYS A 82 -10.66 2.20 -6.55
N LEU A 83 -11.18 1.32 -5.70
CA LEU A 83 -12.15 0.30 -6.10
C LEU A 83 -13.56 0.88 -6.01
N LYS A 84 -14.39 0.61 -7.01
CA LYS A 84 -15.83 0.81 -6.91
C LYS A 84 -16.45 -0.17 -5.90
N SER A 85 -17.72 0.02 -5.56
CA SER A 85 -18.46 -0.85 -4.64
C SER A 85 -18.59 -2.29 -5.18
N ASP A 86 -18.74 -2.41 -6.50
CA ASP A 86 -18.88 -3.64 -7.28
C ASP A 86 -17.54 -4.25 -7.74
N GLN A 87 -16.41 -3.71 -7.26
CA GLN A 87 -15.07 -4.17 -7.64
C GLN A 87 -14.26 -4.70 -6.46
N SER A 88 -13.39 -5.66 -6.77
CA SER A 88 -12.41 -6.22 -5.84
C SER A 88 -11.01 -6.18 -6.47
N PHE A 89 -9.96 -6.17 -5.63
CA PHE A 89 -8.58 -6.17 -6.12
C PHE A 89 -8.05 -7.60 -6.16
N CYS A 90 -7.70 -8.08 -7.36
CA CYS A 90 -7.11 -9.40 -7.51
C CYS A 90 -5.60 -9.35 -7.24
N LEU A 91 -5.12 -10.10 -6.25
CA LEU A 91 -3.68 -10.19 -5.93
C LEU A 91 -2.85 -10.95 -6.97
N THR A 92 -3.49 -11.74 -7.85
CA THR A 92 -2.82 -12.44 -8.95
C THR A 92 -2.76 -11.58 -10.20
N CYS A 93 -3.90 -11.01 -10.62
CA CYS A 93 -3.95 -10.13 -11.80
C CYS A 93 -3.38 -8.74 -11.51
N LYS A 94 -3.20 -8.38 -10.22
CA LYS A 94 -2.73 -7.09 -9.74
C LYS A 94 -3.55 -5.91 -10.28
N GLN A 95 -4.87 -6.10 -10.41
CA GLN A 95 -5.76 -5.06 -10.91
C GLN A 95 -7.13 -5.14 -10.22
N ALA A 96 -7.88 -4.05 -10.34
CA ALA A 96 -9.30 -4.04 -10.01
C ALA A 96 -10.04 -4.94 -11.01
N VAL A 97 -10.92 -5.80 -10.49
CA VAL A 97 -11.78 -6.68 -11.28
C VAL A 97 -13.19 -6.63 -10.74
N ASP A 98 -14.15 -6.81 -11.62
CA ASP A 98 -15.56 -6.79 -11.25
C ASP A 98 -15.92 -8.03 -10.41
N ILE A 99 -16.83 -7.83 -9.46
CA ILE A 99 -17.37 -8.88 -8.61
C ILE A 99 -18.52 -9.53 -9.35
N ILE A 100 -18.31 -10.74 -9.85
CA ILE A 100 -19.32 -11.51 -10.57
C ILE A 100 -19.88 -12.60 -9.65
N ASN A 101 -21.22 -12.70 -9.59
CA ASN A 101 -21.97 -13.70 -8.80
C ASN A 101 -21.45 -13.85 -7.35
N PRO A 102 -21.40 -12.77 -6.56
CA PRO A 102 -20.90 -12.85 -5.21
C PRO A 102 -21.80 -13.68 -4.31
N LYS A 103 -21.19 -14.44 -3.41
CA LYS A 103 -21.85 -15.08 -2.26
C LYS A 103 -21.56 -14.26 -1.03
N GLU A 104 -22.60 -13.70 -0.42
CA GLU A 104 -22.47 -13.02 0.86
C GLU A 104 -22.23 -14.04 1.98
N LYS A 105 -21.33 -13.68 2.90
CA LYS A 105 -21.05 -14.44 4.10
C LYS A 105 -20.94 -13.49 5.28
N HIS A 106 -21.50 -13.94 6.39
CA HIS A 106 -21.39 -13.29 7.69
C HIS A 106 -20.46 -14.13 8.57
N SER A 107 -19.52 -13.45 9.24
CA SER A 107 -18.61 -14.07 10.20
C SER A 107 -18.55 -13.19 11.44
N GLY A 108 -19.47 -13.40 12.37
CA GLY A 108 -19.64 -12.56 13.55
C GLY A 108 -19.97 -11.13 13.16
N VAL A 109 -19.08 -10.20 13.46
CA VAL A 109 -19.24 -8.74 13.31
C VAL A 109 -18.81 -8.22 11.92
N MET A 110 -18.56 -9.11 10.96
CA MET A 110 -18.07 -8.78 9.62
C MET A 110 -18.91 -9.46 8.54
N SER A 111 -19.36 -8.67 7.58
CA SER A 111 -20.08 -9.11 6.38
C SER A 111 -19.19 -8.93 5.15
N TYR A 112 -19.01 -9.98 4.35
CA TYR A 112 -18.14 -9.96 3.18
C TYR A 112 -18.72 -10.75 2.00
N LEU A 113 -18.39 -10.31 0.79
CA LEU A 113 -18.69 -11.00 -0.45
C LEU A 113 -17.52 -11.92 -0.84
N LEU A 114 -17.85 -13.14 -1.23
CA LEU A 114 -16.93 -14.05 -1.92
C LEU A 114 -17.29 -14.13 -3.40
N SER A 115 -16.31 -13.87 -4.26
CA SER A 115 -16.45 -14.07 -5.70
C SER A 115 -15.21 -14.76 -6.26
N SER A 116 -15.21 -15.07 -7.56
CA SER A 116 -14.02 -15.54 -8.27
C SER A 116 -13.58 -14.48 -9.25
N CYS A 117 -12.27 -14.28 -9.37
CA CYS A 117 -11.70 -13.35 -10.34
C CYS A 117 -12.07 -13.80 -11.76
N PRO A 118 -12.69 -12.94 -12.59
CA PRO A 118 -13.04 -13.30 -13.97
C PRO A 118 -11.82 -13.63 -14.83
N ASN A 119 -10.66 -13.06 -14.52
CA ASN A 119 -9.47 -13.21 -15.36
C ASN A 119 -8.57 -14.40 -14.97
N CYS A 120 -8.61 -14.85 -13.71
CA CYS A 120 -7.69 -15.90 -13.24
C CYS A 120 -8.33 -16.96 -12.33
N GLY A 121 -9.63 -16.87 -12.07
CA GLY A 121 -10.36 -17.83 -11.23
C GLY A 121 -10.03 -17.80 -9.74
N ARG A 122 -9.08 -16.97 -9.29
CA ARG A 122 -8.74 -16.86 -7.87
C ARG A 122 -9.94 -16.38 -7.05
N LYS A 123 -10.17 -16.99 -5.88
CA LYS A 123 -11.18 -16.53 -4.92
C LYS A 123 -10.84 -15.12 -4.42
N LEU A 124 -11.82 -14.23 -4.49
CA LEU A 124 -11.76 -12.85 -4.05
C LEU A 124 -12.69 -12.65 -2.86
N THR A 125 -12.27 -11.80 -1.93
CA THR A 125 -13.05 -11.42 -0.77
C THR A 125 -13.19 -9.90 -0.75
N ARG A 126 -14.41 -9.39 -0.61
CA ARG A 126 -14.70 -7.96 -0.45
C ARG A 126 -15.46 -7.75 0.85
N ILE A 127 -14.88 -7.02 1.79
CA ILE A 127 -15.58 -6.63 3.02
C ILE A 127 -16.61 -5.55 2.65
N ILE A 128 -17.87 -5.77 3.04
CA ILE A 128 -18.97 -4.82 2.89
C ILE A 128 -19.09 -4.00 4.16
N GLU A 129 -19.20 -4.70 5.29
CA GLU A 129 -19.36 -4.10 6.61
C GLU A 129 -18.40 -4.75 7.62
N ASN A 130 -17.90 -3.93 8.52
CA ASN A 130 -17.08 -4.35 9.63
C ASN A 130 -17.47 -3.51 10.85
N ASP A 131 -18.29 -4.10 11.71
CA ASP A 131 -18.86 -3.42 12.87
C ASP A 131 -17.89 -3.32 14.05
N ARG A 132 -16.64 -3.81 13.89
CA ARG A 132 -15.57 -3.69 14.92
C ARG A 132 -15.27 -2.26 15.37
N GLY A 133 -15.64 -1.24 14.58
CA GLY A 133 -15.46 0.18 14.92
C GLY A 133 -16.73 0.93 15.33
N LYS A 134 -17.90 0.26 15.41
CA LYS A 134 -19.16 0.90 15.84
C LYS A 134 -19.35 0.91 17.36
N ILE A 135 -18.53 0.17 18.11
CA ILE A 135 -18.64 0.04 19.57
C ILE A 135 -18.08 1.28 20.30
N ASP A 136 -17.21 2.08 19.67
CA ASP A 136 -16.55 3.24 20.31
C ASP A 136 -17.30 4.58 20.14
N LYS A 137 -18.59 4.57 19.77
CA LYS A 137 -19.39 5.81 19.54
C LYS A 137 -20.72 5.84 20.30
N GLN A 138 -20.74 5.34 21.52
CA GLN A 138 -21.82 5.61 22.48
C GLN A 138 -21.21 6.13 23.79
N GLU A 139 -20.86 7.41 23.82
CA GLU A 139 -20.83 8.27 25.01
C GLU A 139 -21.31 9.66 24.61
#